data_AF-A0A925NIW2-F1
#
_entry.id   AF-A0A925NIW2-F1
#
_cell.length_a   1.000
_cell.length_b   1.000
_cell.length_c   1.000
_cell.angle_alpha   90.00
_cell.angle_beta   90.00
_cell.angle_gamma   90.00
#
_symmetry.space_group_name_H-M   'P 1'
#
loop_
_entity.id
_entity.type
_entity.pdbx_description
1 polymer ?
#
loop_
_entity_poly.entity_id
_entity_poly.type
_entity_poly.pdbx_seq_one_letter_code
_entity_poly.pdbx_strand_id
1 'polypeptide(L)' 'MSTREHGGKTPSVAELEKYVREKTKLEFWVSTGDRLSGKLRWFDDEVFALSDDAGDAVTLLKSSVIGYKPATT' A
#
# COMPACT_ATOMS: atom_id res chain seq x y z
N MET A 1 23.00 -1.55 -17.20
CA MET A 1 21.56 -1.50 -16.88
C MET A 1 21.37 -2.23 -15.55
N SER A 2 20.89 -1.54 -14.50
CA SER A 2 20.69 -2.15 -13.19
C SER A 2 19.26 -2.66 -13.12
N THR A 3 19.07 -3.95 -13.37
CA THR A 3 17.78 -4.62 -13.16
C THR A 3 17.58 -4.72 -11.64
N ARG A 4 16.94 -3.70 -11.06
CA ARG A 4 16.42 -3.82 -9.70
C ARG A 4 15.26 -4.79 -9.77
N GLU A 5 15.53 -6.05 -9.46
CA GLU A 5 14.48 -7.00 -9.13
C GLU A 5 13.75 -6.45 -7.91
N HIS A 6 12.59 -5.80 -8.14
CA HIS A 6 11.61 -5.64 -7.10
C HIS A 6 11.09 -7.03 -6.80
N GLY A 7 11.73 -7.70 -5.85
CA GLY A 7 11.24 -8.95 -5.27
C GLY A 7 9.88 -8.67 -4.66
N GLY A 8 8.83 -8.80 -5.47
CA GLY A 8 7.45 -8.62 -5.09
C GLY A 8 7.06 -9.74 -4.13
N LYS A 9 7.42 -9.59 -2.86
CA LYS A 9 6.84 -10.43 -1.83
C LYS A 9 5.35 -10.11 -1.81
N THR A 10 4.53 -11.10 -2.14
CA THR A 10 3.09 -11.00 -1.88
C THR A 10 2.91 -10.68 -0.40
N PRO A 11 2.17 -9.61 -0.06
CA PRO A 11 1.87 -9.26 1.31
C PRO A 11 1.29 -10.46 2.05
N SER A 12 1.84 -10.78 3.22
CA SER A 12 1.11 -11.73 4.08
C SER A 12 -0.14 -11.03 4.61
N VAL A 13 -1.28 -11.74 4.64
CA VAL A 13 -2.54 -11.22 5.22
C VAL A 13 -2.29 -10.70 6.64
N ALA A 14 -1.51 -11.43 7.44
CA ALA A 14 -1.14 -11.05 8.80
C ALA A 14 -0.41 -9.70 8.90
N GLU A 15 0.43 -9.37 7.91
CA GLU A 15 1.14 -8.09 7.85
C GLU A 15 0.19 -6.94 7.55
N LEU A 16 -0.71 -7.12 6.58
CA LEU A 16 -1.72 -6.11 6.25
C LEU A 16 -2.70 -5.89 7.42
N GLU A 17 -3.13 -6.96 8.10
CA GLU A 17 -3.95 -6.86 9.32
C GLU A 17 -3.23 -6.11 10.45
N LYS A 18 -1.91 -6.33 10.59
CA LYS A 18 -1.09 -5.56 11.53
C LYS A 18 -1.13 -4.07 11.18
N TYR A 19 -0.94 -3.71 9.91
CA TYR A 19 -0.99 -2.30 9.48
C TYR A 19 -2.35 -1.65 9.67
N VAL A 20 -3.45 -2.38 9.45
CA VAL A 20 -4.81 -1.91 9.76
C VAL A 20 -4.96 -1.60 11.25
N ARG A 21 -4.55 -2.54 12.11
CA ARG A 21 -4.66 -2.42 13.58
C ARG A 21 -3.79 -1.29 14.13
N GLU A 22 -2.57 -1.16 13.63
CA GLU A 22 -1.60 -0.15 14.07
C GLU A 22 -1.81 1.22 13.41
N LYS A 23 -2.74 1.33 12.44
CA LYS A 23 -2.96 2.52 11.63
C LYS A 23 -1.66 3.03 10.98
N THR A 24 -0.83 2.08 10.56
CA THR A 24 0.47 2.35 9.93
C THR A 24 0.24 3.11 8.62
N LYS A 25 0.98 4.20 8.43
CA LYS A 25 1.00 4.90 7.14
C LYS A 25 1.86 4.11 6.17
N LEU A 26 1.31 3.80 5.00
CA LEU A 26 1.98 3.08 3.93
C LEU A 26 2.20 4.02 2.74
N GLU A 27 3.30 3.82 2.02
CA GLU A 27 3.59 4.42 0.72
C GLU A 27 3.45 3.32 -0.34
N PHE A 28 2.59 3.55 -1.34
CA PHE A 28 2.31 2.65 -2.46
C PHE A 28 2.91 3.22 -3.74
N TRP A 29 3.60 2.36 -4.49
CA TRP A 29 4.01 2.66 -5.86
C TRP A 29 3.00 2.06 -6.82
N VAL A 30 2.44 2.89 -7.70
CA VAL A 30 1.44 2.45 -8.67
C VAL A 30 2.00 2.41 -10.09
N SER A 31 1.37 1.61 -10.96
CA SER A 31 1.79 1.36 -12.34
C SER A 31 1.81 2.60 -13.23
N THR A 32 1.11 3.67 -12.84
CA THR A 32 1.15 4.98 -13.53
C THR A 32 2.45 5.75 -13.29
N GLY A 33 3.28 5.30 -12.34
CA GLY A 33 4.50 5.98 -11.90
C GLY A 33 4.29 6.88 -10.68
N ASP A 34 3.04 7.08 -10.26
CA ASP A 34 2.70 7.89 -9.09
C ASP A 34 3.00 7.16 -7.77
N ARG A 35 2.97 7.94 -6.69
CA ARG A 35 3.06 7.44 -5.33
C ARG A 35 1.86 7.93 -4.53
N LEU A 36 1.20 6.99 -3.87
CA LEU A 36 0.09 7.29 -2.98
C LEU A 36 0.51 6.93 -1.56
N SER A 37 0.13 7.76 -0.60
CA SER A 37 0.41 7.47 0.81
C SER A 37 -0.82 7.65 1.66
N GLY A 38 -0.99 6.78 2.64
CA GLY A 38 -2.16 6.80 3.51
C GLY A 38 -2.13 5.70 4.55
N LYS A 39 -3.04 5.78 5.51
CA LYS A 39 -3.23 4.75 6.54
C LYS A 39 -4.15 3.66 5.99
N LEU A 40 -3.71 2.41 6.06
CA LEU A 40 -4.54 1.27 5.65
C LEU A 40 -5.74 1.12 6.60
N ARG A 41 -6.94 1.09 6.05
CA ARG A 41 -8.22 0.98 6.79
C ARG A 41 -8.76 -0.44 6.76
N TRP A 42 -8.77 -1.04 5.57
CA TRP A 42 -9.12 -2.42 5.32
C TRP A 42 -8.56 -2.83 3.95
N PHE A 43 -8.58 -4.12 3.66
CA PHE A 43 -8.21 -4.67 2.36
C PHE A 43 -9.06 -5.92 2.11
N ASP A 44 -9.26 -6.26 0.85
CA ASP A 44 -9.84 -7.52 0.41
C ASP A 44 -8.97 -8.12 -0.70
N ASP A 45 -9.49 -9.03 -1.51
CA ASP A 45 -8.71 -9.67 -2.58
C ASP A 45 -8.32 -8.72 -3.72
N GLU A 46 -9.06 -7.63 -3.93
CA GLU A 46 -8.90 -6.76 -5.10
C GLU A 46 -8.39 -5.37 -4.76
N VAL A 47 -8.64 -4.86 -3.54
CA VAL A 47 -8.39 -3.47 -3.19
C VAL A 47 -7.68 -3.27 -1.85
N PHE A 48 -7.01 -2.12 -1.75
CA PHE A 48 -6.60 -1.49 -0.51
C PHE A 48 -7.48 -0.25 -0.28
N ALA A 49 -8.08 -0.14 0.89
CA ALA A 49 -8.77 1.07 1.31
C ALA A 49 -7.88 1.88 2.25
N LEU A 50 -7.58 3.11 1.83
CA LEU A 50 -6.69 4.04 2.52
C LEU A 50 -7.47 5.24 3.04
N SER A 51 -6.97 5.83 4.11
CA SER A 51 -7.24 7.22 4.48
C SER A 51 -6.00 8.02 4.13
N ASP A 52 -6.14 9.06 3.32
CA ASP A 52 -5.02 9.95 3.03
C ASP A 52 -4.71 10.89 4.21
N ASP A 53 -3.80 11.84 4.02
CA ASP A 53 -3.39 12.79 5.06
C ASP A 53 -4.47 13.83 5.40
N ALA A 54 -5.42 14.08 4.50
CA ALA A 54 -6.59 14.92 4.78
C ALA A 54 -7.68 14.16 5.54
N GLY A 55 -7.59 12.83 5.58
CA GLY A 55 -8.60 11.95 6.17
C GLY A 55 -9.64 11.48 5.16
N ASP A 56 -9.46 11.80 3.88
CA ASP A 56 -10.35 11.39 2.80
C ASP A 56 -10.13 9.92 2.45
N ALA A 57 -11.22 9.27 2.05
CA ALA A 57 -11.21 7.86 1.70
C ALA A 57 -10.69 7.66 0.27
N VAL A 58 -9.69 6.80 0.12
CA VAL A 58 -9.09 6.44 -1.17
C VAL A 58 -9.16 4.93 -1.35
N THR A 59 -9.67 4.48 -2.49
CA THR A 59 -9.66 3.06 -2.88
C THR A 59 -8.58 2.84 -3.94
N LEU A 60 -7.68 1.90 -3.68
CA LEU A 60 -6.57 1.57 -4.58
C LEU A 60 -6.69 0.11 -5.02
N LEU A 61 -6.78 -0.12 -6.33
CA LEU A 61 -6.79 -1.46 -6.89
C LEU A 61 -5.43 -2.13 -6.71
N LYS A 62 -5.40 -3.36 -6.18
CA LYS A 62 -4.14 -4.13 -6.02
C LYS A 62 -3.45 -4.39 -7.36
N SER A 63 -4.22 -4.53 -8.43
CA SER A 63 -3.70 -4.71 -9.79
C SER A 63 -2.91 -3.51 -10.32
N SER A 64 -3.10 -2.31 -9.75
CA SER A 64 -2.30 -1.13 -10.10
C SER A 64 -1.10 -0.94 -9.17
N VAL A 65 -0.94 -1.74 -8.12
CA VAL A 65 0.15 -1.61 -7.14
C VAL A 65 1.36 -2.46 -7.55
N ILE A 66 2.51 -1.81 -7.73
CA ILE A 66 3.80 -2.47 -7.96
C ILE A 66 4.38 -2.98 -6.63
N GLY A 67 4.18 -2.22 -5.55
CA GLY A 67 4.62 -2.56 -4.21
C GLY A 67 4.23 -1.49 -3.20
N TYR A 68 4.53 -1.76 -1.93
CA TYR A 68 4.37 -0.79 -0.86
C TYR A 68 5.45 -0.95 0.21
N LYS A 69 5.57 0.04 1.08
CA LYS A 69 6.33 -0.06 2.34
C LYS A 69 5.65 0.77 3.43
N PRO A 70 5.96 0.53 4.71
CA PRO A 70 5.74 1.53 5.75
C PRO A 70 6.42 2.85 5.39
N ALA A 71 5.70 3.96 5.51
CA ALA A 71 6.29 5.28 5.40
C ALA A 71 7.24 5.46 6.59
N THR A 72 8.53 5.63 6.32
CA THR A 72 9.50 5.99 7.35
C THR A 72 9.21 7.43 7.78
N THR A 73 9.00 7.64 9.07
CA THR A 73 8.94 8.98 9.68
C THR A 73 10.24 9.73 9.45
#